data_AF-A0A2E3J358-F1
#
_entry.id   AF-A0A2E3J358-F1
#
_cell.length_a   1.000
_cell.length_b   1.000
_cell.length_c   1.000
_cell.angle_alpha   90.00
_cell.angle_beta   90.00
_cell.angle_gamma   90.00
#
_symmetry.space_group_name_H-M   'P 1'
#
loop_
_entity.id
_entity.type
_entity.pdbx_description
1 polymer ?
#
loop_
_entity_poly.entity_id
_entity_poly.type
_entity_poly.pdbx_seq_one_letter_code
_entity_poly.pdbx_strand_id
1 'polypeptide(L)'
;MPYLKILITSFIFLSNSDTDATAADMNRIGEHAVVAQRMQADNVTSIGGNVTVEGIVLMDAVAIGGDVIVGRTEKIHRNAVSIGGESLRIRRPLSTVNMLRSITFHVYLP
;
A
#
# COMPACT_ATOMS: atom_id res chain seq x y z
N MET A 1 -44.26 11.68 -25.26
CA MET A 1 -42.81 11.36 -25.31
C MET A 1 -42.27 10.97 -23.93
N PRO A 2 -42.65 9.82 -23.35
CA PRO A 2 -42.19 9.40 -22.00
C PRO A 2 -40.84 8.66 -22.02
N TYR A 3 -40.45 8.06 -23.14
CA TYR A 3 -39.26 7.21 -23.25
C TYR A 3 -37.93 7.97 -23.15
N LEU A 4 -37.92 9.25 -23.55
CA LEU A 4 -36.72 10.08 -23.49
C LEU A 4 -36.30 10.37 -22.03
N LYS A 5 -37.26 10.46 -21.10
CA LYS A 5 -36.97 10.69 -19.67
C LYS A 5 -36.36 9.46 -19.01
N ILE A 6 -36.81 8.26 -19.38
CA ILE A 6 -36.29 6.99 -18.83
C ILE A 6 -34.85 6.76 -19.30
N LEU A 7 -34.53 7.10 -20.55
CA LEU A 7 -33.19 6.90 -21.11
C LEU A 7 -32.13 7.82 -20.49
N ILE A 8 -32.51 9.04 -20.12
CA ILE A 8 -31.63 10.00 -19.43
C ILE A 8 -31.35 9.56 -17.99
N THR A 9 -32.35 9.09 -17.25
CA THR A 9 -32.16 8.63 -15.86
C THR A 9 -31.24 7.41 -15.77
N SER A 10 -31.30 6.50 -16.74
CA SER A 10 -30.42 5.33 -16.81
C SER A 10 -28.98 5.67 -17.13
N PHE A 11 -28.73 6.76 -17.87
CA PHE A 11 -27.37 7.18 -18.23
C PHE A 11 -26.61 7.79 -17.04
N ILE A 12 -27.33 8.42 -16.10
CA ILE A 12 -26.73 9.09 -14.93
C ILE A 12 -26.23 8.06 -13.90
N PHE A 13 -26.83 6.86 -13.84
CA PHE A 13 -26.41 5.79 -12.91
C PHE A 13 -25.17 5.00 -13.37
N LEU A 14 -24.68 5.23 -14.60
CA LEU A 14 -23.48 4.56 -15.13
C LEU A 14 -22.18 5.31 -14.84
N SER A 15 -22.23 6.31 -13.96
CA SER A 15 -21.05 6.94 -13.37
C SER A 15 -20.78 6.30 -12.02
N ASN A 16 -20.42 5.01 -12.02
CA ASN A 16 -19.84 4.40 -10.83
C ASN A 16 -18.57 5.19 -10.51
N SER A 17 -18.66 6.05 -9.51
CA SER A 17 -17.52 6.67 -8.86
C SER A 17 -16.64 5.55 -8.32
N ASP A 18 -15.60 5.19 -9.07
CA ASP A 18 -14.40 4.56 -8.51
C ASP A 18 -13.92 5.52 -7.43
N THR A 19 -14.42 5.30 -6.21
CA THR A 19 -14.02 6.06 -5.06
C THR A 19 -12.66 5.50 -4.73
N ASP A 20 -11.60 6.14 -5.25
CA ASP A 20 -10.22 5.86 -4.86
C ASP A 20 -10.17 5.91 -3.33
N ALA A 21 -10.19 4.72 -2.71
CA ALA A 21 -10.24 4.58 -1.28
C ALA A 21 -8.90 5.08 -0.73
N THR A 22 -8.92 6.32 -0.26
CA THR A 22 -7.79 6.99 0.33
C THR A 22 -7.87 6.74 1.83
N ALA A 23 -7.04 5.84 2.35
CA ALA A 23 -6.94 5.58 3.78
C ALA A 23 -5.79 6.42 4.34
N ALA A 24 -6.06 7.41 5.18
CA ALA A 24 -5.01 8.28 5.72
C ALA A 24 -3.87 7.46 6.35
N ASP A 25 -4.18 6.59 7.33
CA ASP A 25 -3.17 5.70 7.94
C ASP A 25 -3.68 4.25 8.03
N MET A 26 -2.83 3.29 7.67
CA MET A 26 -3.13 1.86 7.71
C MET A 26 -2.19 1.15 8.67
N ASN A 27 -2.65 0.96 9.91
CA ASN A 27 -1.87 0.29 10.96
C ASN A 27 -2.47 -1.09 11.27
N ARG A 28 -1.64 -2.14 11.21
CA ARG A 28 -2.01 -3.53 11.48
C ARG A 28 -1.08 -4.16 12.52
N ILE A 29 -1.65 -4.96 13.42
CA ILE A 29 -0.91 -5.67 14.48
C ILE A 29 -1.30 -7.14 14.41
N GLY A 30 -0.30 -8.03 14.34
CA GLY A 30 -0.48 -9.47 14.18
C GLY A 30 -0.95 -9.90 12.78
N GLU A 31 -1.17 -8.95 11.89
CA GLU A 31 -1.68 -9.16 10.53
C GLU A 31 -0.88 -8.39 9.50
N HIS A 32 -0.91 -8.87 8.26
CA HIS A 32 -0.29 -8.20 7.12
C HIS A 32 -1.09 -6.95 6.73
N ALA A 33 -0.38 -5.86 6.42
CA ALA A 33 -0.98 -4.68 5.82
C ALA A 33 -0.84 -4.77 4.30
N VAL A 34 -1.96 -4.63 3.58
CA VAL A 34 -1.98 -4.69 2.10
C VAL A 34 -2.62 -3.42 1.56
N VAL A 35 -1.83 -2.62 0.86
CA VAL A 35 -2.35 -1.51 0.05
C VAL A 35 -2.60 -2.07 -1.34
N ALA A 36 -3.87 -2.37 -1.65
CA ALA A 36 -4.23 -2.97 -2.93
C ALA A 36 -4.08 -1.97 -4.10
N GLN A 37 -4.14 -2.49 -5.32
CA GLN A 37 -4.19 -1.65 -6.52
C GLN A 37 -5.32 -0.62 -6.44
N ARG A 38 -5.06 0.59 -6.95
CA ARG A 38 -5.99 1.74 -6.90
C ARG A 38 -6.34 2.23 -5.49
N MET A 39 -5.69 1.69 -4.45
CA MET A 39 -5.74 2.30 -3.12
C MET A 39 -4.58 3.28 -2.95
N GLN A 40 -4.85 4.31 -2.18
CA GLN A 40 -3.85 5.23 -1.70
C GLN A 40 -3.85 5.22 -0.17
N ALA A 41 -2.67 5.18 0.42
CA ALA A 41 -2.47 5.34 1.85
C ALA A 41 -1.39 6.38 2.14
N ASP A 42 -1.50 7.12 3.25
CA ASP A 42 -0.41 8.01 3.65
C ASP A 42 0.68 7.21 4.35
N ASN A 43 0.38 6.65 5.53
CA ASN A 43 1.30 5.77 6.24
C ASN A 43 0.77 4.34 6.31
N VAL A 44 1.67 3.36 6.22
CA VAL A 44 1.33 1.94 6.33
C VAL A 44 2.28 1.29 7.32
N THR A 45 1.75 0.74 8.40
CA THR A 45 2.54 0.03 9.40
C THR A 45 1.97 -1.36 9.65
N SER A 46 2.80 -2.39 9.64
CA SER A 46 2.46 -3.73 10.14
C SER A 46 3.44 -4.15 11.22
N ILE A 47 2.93 -4.68 12.34
CA ILE A 47 3.70 -5.24 13.45
C ILE A 47 3.40 -6.73 13.55
N GLY A 48 4.41 -7.59 13.46
CA GLY A 48 4.29 -9.05 13.40
C GLY A 48 3.83 -9.57 12.03
N GLY A 49 3.88 -8.73 11.00
CA GLY A 49 3.41 -9.06 9.65
C GLY A 49 4.12 -8.24 8.57
N ASN A 50 3.86 -8.62 7.32
CA ASN A 50 4.40 -7.97 6.14
C ASN A 50 3.57 -6.74 5.75
N VAL A 51 4.24 -5.77 5.12
CA VAL A 51 3.58 -4.67 4.41
C VAL A 51 3.71 -4.93 2.92
N THR A 52 2.60 -5.22 2.25
CA THR A 52 2.54 -5.41 0.79
C THR A 52 1.93 -4.17 0.14
N VAL A 53 2.66 -3.57 -0.80
CA VAL A 53 2.23 -2.38 -1.52
C VAL A 53 2.00 -2.75 -2.99
N GLU A 54 0.73 -2.80 -3.37
CA GLU A 54 0.18 -2.92 -4.74
C GLU A 54 -0.52 -1.63 -5.23
N GLY A 55 -0.66 -0.63 -4.36
CA GLY A 55 -1.19 0.71 -4.67
C GLY A 55 -0.16 1.84 -4.49
N ILE A 56 -0.59 2.97 -3.92
CA ILE A 56 0.26 4.14 -3.69
C ILE A 56 0.39 4.41 -2.19
N VAL A 57 1.63 4.59 -1.72
CA VAL A 57 1.93 5.10 -0.37
C VAL A 57 2.55 6.49 -0.49
N LEU A 58 1.94 7.49 0.14
CA LEU A 58 2.35 8.89 0.04
C LEU A 58 3.44 9.26 1.04
N MET A 59 3.54 8.54 2.16
CA MET A 59 4.57 8.74 3.16
C MET A 59 5.35 7.43 3.35
N ASP A 60 5.27 6.83 4.52
CA ASP A 60 6.15 5.75 4.95
C ASP A 60 5.43 4.39 4.99
N ALA A 61 6.15 3.34 4.58
CA ALA A 61 5.72 1.95 4.69
C ALA A 61 6.69 1.20 5.63
N VAL A 62 6.19 0.72 6.78
CA VAL A 62 6.99 0.14 7.86
C VAL A 62 6.49 -1.25 8.23
N ALA A 63 7.33 -2.27 8.08
CA ALA A 63 7.07 -3.61 8.59
C ALA A 63 7.99 -3.90 9.78
N ILE A 64 7.43 -4.33 10.91
CA ILE A 64 8.17 -4.72 12.13
C ILE A 64 7.93 -6.21 12.37
N GLY A 65 8.99 -7.02 12.38
CA GLY A 65 8.90 -8.47 12.44
C GLY A 65 8.46 -9.11 11.11
N GLY A 66 8.55 -8.38 10.00
CA GLY A 66 8.16 -8.82 8.67
C GLY A 66 8.78 -7.96 7.57
N ASP A 67 8.44 -8.28 6.33
CA ASP A 67 9.04 -7.69 5.14
C ASP A 67 8.17 -6.56 4.56
N VAL A 68 8.82 -5.58 3.92
CA VAL A 68 8.12 -4.62 3.04
C VAL A 68 8.27 -5.10 1.60
N ILE A 69 7.15 -5.46 0.99
CA ILE A 69 7.05 -6.02 -0.36
C ILE A 69 6.41 -4.96 -1.25
N VAL A 70 7.18 -4.45 -2.22
CA VAL A 70 6.69 -3.46 -3.17
C VAL A 70 6.54 -4.14 -4.52
N GLY A 71 5.33 -4.05 -5.10
CA GLY A 71 5.03 -4.64 -6.38
C GLY A 71 5.78 -3.97 -7.55
N ARG A 72 5.27 -4.23 -8.77
CA ARG A 72 5.89 -3.73 -10.02
C ARG A 72 5.33 -2.39 -10.50
N THR A 73 4.15 -1.94 -10.11
CA THR A 73 3.51 -0.71 -10.60
C THR A 73 3.49 0.45 -9.62
N GLU A 74 3.93 0.19 -8.39
CA GLU A 74 3.58 0.95 -7.22
C GLU A 74 4.63 1.98 -6.85
N LYS A 75 4.24 2.86 -5.92
CA LYS A 75 5.09 3.95 -5.47
C LYS A 75 4.95 4.19 -3.98
N ILE A 76 6.10 4.23 -3.30
CA ILE A 76 6.25 4.74 -1.95
C ILE A 76 7.04 6.04 -2.08
N HIS A 77 6.43 7.17 -1.69
CA HIS A 77 7.03 8.48 -1.94
C HIS A 77 8.13 8.86 -0.96
N ARG A 78 8.10 8.33 0.28
CA ARG A 78 9.15 8.53 1.27
C ARG A 78 9.93 7.24 1.52
N ASN A 79 9.75 6.62 2.69
CA ASN A 79 10.60 5.54 3.15
C ASN A 79 9.87 4.19 3.12
N ALA A 80 10.63 3.16 2.78
CA ALA A 80 10.24 1.77 3.01
C ALA A 80 11.22 1.16 4.02
N VAL A 81 10.69 0.71 5.15
CA VAL A 81 11.48 0.23 6.29
C VAL A 81 11.00 -1.15 6.74
N SER A 82 11.89 -2.14 6.70
CA SER A 82 11.67 -3.44 7.37
C SER A 82 12.58 -3.53 8.59
N ILE A 83 12.00 -3.88 9.74
CA ILE A 83 12.68 -4.07 11.01
C ILE A 83 12.53 -5.53 11.41
N GLY A 84 13.64 -6.27 11.44
CA GLY A 84 13.64 -7.69 11.84
C GLY A 84 13.02 -8.66 10.81
N GLY A 85 12.62 -8.19 9.63
CA GLY A 85 12.39 -9.03 8.45
C GLY A 85 13.70 -9.40 7.74
N GLU A 86 13.64 -10.40 6.87
CA GLU A 86 14.80 -10.87 6.11
C GLU A 86 15.09 -9.98 4.90
N SER A 87 14.09 -9.32 4.31
CA SER A 87 14.28 -8.67 3.02
C SER A 87 13.30 -7.54 2.74
N LEU A 88 13.85 -6.42 2.26
CA LEU A 88 13.06 -5.46 1.51
C LEU A 88 13.17 -5.80 0.02
N ARG A 89 12.07 -6.28 -0.58
CA ARG A 89 12.05 -6.78 -1.96
C ARG A 89 11.28 -5.82 -2.88
N ILE A 90 12.01 -5.07 -3.69
CA ILE A 90 11.44 -4.22 -4.75
C ILE A 90 11.58 -4.94 -6.10
N ARG A 91 10.48 -5.03 -6.85
CA ARG A 91 10.47 -5.60 -8.22
C ARG A 91 10.69 -4.54 -9.33
N ARG A 92 11.46 -3.48 -9.05
CA ARG A 92 11.79 -2.35 -9.95
C ARG A 92 13.25 -1.88 -9.79
N PRO A 93 13.84 -1.20 -10.80
CA PRO A 93 15.09 -0.47 -10.64
C PRO A 93 14.92 0.66 -9.59
N LEU A 94 15.96 0.90 -8.78
CA LEU A 94 15.96 1.74 -7.56
C LEU A 94 15.49 3.21 -7.72
N SER A 95 15.08 3.67 -8.90
CA SER A 95 14.75 5.08 -9.17
C SER A 95 13.42 5.57 -8.60
N THR A 96 12.59 4.70 -8.01
CA THR A 96 11.23 5.04 -7.54
C THR A 96 11.12 5.16 -6.01
N VAL A 97 12.12 4.73 -5.25
CA VAL A 97 12.11 4.77 -3.77
C VAL A 97 13.20 5.72 -3.31
N ASN A 98 12.82 6.77 -2.57
CA ASN A 98 13.74 7.81 -2.13
C ASN A 98 14.78 7.27 -1.13
N MET A 99 14.39 6.35 -0.25
CA MET A 99 15.33 5.76 0.69
C MET A 99 14.92 4.34 1.09
N LEU A 100 15.87 3.42 0.95
CA LEU A 100 15.75 2.01 1.28
C LEU A 100 16.56 1.72 2.54
N ARG A 101 15.89 1.35 3.63
CA ARG A 101 16.55 0.97 4.88
C ARG A 101 15.99 -0.35 5.40
N SER A 102 16.79 -1.41 5.32
CA SER A 102 16.56 -2.64 6.08
C SER A 102 17.36 -2.53 7.37
N ILE A 103 16.69 -2.59 8.51
CA ILE A 103 17.35 -2.67 9.81
C ILE A 103 17.05 -4.06 10.37
N THR A 104 17.92 -5.00 10.04
CA THR A 104 17.83 -6.38 10.52
C THR A 104 18.50 -6.45 11.89
N PHE A 105 17.70 -6.66 12.94
CA PHE A 105 18.21 -6.93 14.28
C PHE A 105 18.42 -8.44 14.41
N HIS A 106 19.68 -8.88 14.55
CA HIS A 106 19.99 -10.25 14.94
C HIS A 106 19.81 -10.37 16.46
N VAL A 107 18.67 -10.89 16.90
CA VAL A 107 18.46 -11.25 18.30
C VAL A 107 19.17 -12.59 18.55
N TYR A 108 20.37 -12.53 19.10
CA TYR A 108 21.03 -13.71 19.67
C TYR A 108 20.31 -14.06 20.97
N LEU A 109 19.47 -15.09 20.94
CA LEU A 109 18.98 -15.75 22.16
C LEU A 109 20.13 -16.63 22.73
N PRO A 110 20.37 -16.62 24.05
CA PRO A 110 21.38 -17.45 24.70
C PRO A 110 21.07 -18.95 24.63
#